data_AF-A0A3D5TMP3-F1
#
_entry.id   AF-A0A3D5TMP3-F1
#
_cell.length_a   1.000
_cell.length_b   1.000
_cell.length_c   1.000
_cell.angle_alpha   90.00
_cell.angle_beta   90.00
_cell.angle_gamma   90.00
#
_symmetry.space_group_name_H-M   'P 1'
#
loop_
_entity.id
_entity.type
_entity.pdbx_description
1 polymer ?
#
loop_
_entity_poly.entity_id
_entity_poly.type
_entity_poly.pdbx_seq_one_letter_code
_entity_poly.pdbx_strand_id
1 'polypeptide(L)'
;MKYCAYCGKELNDNADVCIGCGCSTRVLNTSGRETVFCTHCGKEIPAQAAVCVNCGCAVKTNFAAEESAKTPETLLKDLSEKMKINAIIWLCIAGVQIIAGIYLYWILIIPGVLNIISGIMDLKYSKEVLTNPVGIVKKFEPLVSPIITLAYNAVIGGVVGIAGSLYYLFVIRKLVMDNRAAFDELEMNCRTVKDKSEL
;
A
#
# COMPACT_ATOMS: atom_id res chain seq x y z
N MET A 1 -23.62 9.93 34.48
CA MET A 1 -22.21 9.52 34.42
C MET A 1 -21.84 9.28 32.97
N LYS A 2 -20.91 10.09 32.44
CA LYS A 2 -20.49 10.05 31.03
C LYS A 2 -19.03 9.60 31.00
N TYR A 3 -18.62 8.83 29.99
CA TYR A 3 -17.25 8.32 29.86
C TYR A 3 -16.56 8.90 28.63
N CYS A 4 -15.25 9.04 28.69
CA CYS A 4 -14.43 9.42 27.56
C CYS A 4 -14.42 8.32 26.49
N ALA A 5 -14.79 8.65 25.25
CA ALA A 5 -14.81 7.71 24.12
C ALA A 5 -13.42 7.17 23.72
N TYR A 6 -12.34 7.81 24.19
CA TYR A 6 -10.96 7.47 23.81
C TYR A 6 -10.20 6.70 24.91
N CYS A 7 -10.40 7.02 26.19
CA CYS A 7 -9.66 6.39 27.30
C CYS A 7 -10.55 5.75 28.37
N GLY A 8 -11.88 5.89 28.27
CA GLY A 8 -12.83 5.27 29.20
C GLY A 8 -12.89 5.88 30.60
N LYS A 9 -12.13 6.95 30.90
CA LYS A 9 -12.28 7.65 32.19
C LYS A 9 -13.62 8.38 32.29
N GLU A 10 -14.16 8.43 33.50
CA GLU A 10 -15.38 9.18 33.81
C GLU A 10 -15.16 10.68 33.58
N LEU A 11 -16.15 11.32 32.96
CA LEU A 11 -16.19 12.73 32.63
C LEU A 11 -17.29 13.40 33.46
N ASN A 12 -17.01 14.64 33.88
CA ASN A 12 -18.03 15.55 34.37
C ASN A 12 -18.96 15.95 33.21
N ASP A 13 -20.24 16.22 33.49
CA ASP A 13 -21.29 16.47 32.49
C ASP A 13 -20.98 17.66 31.57
N ASN A 14 -20.13 18.60 32.02
CA ASN A 14 -19.70 19.80 31.28
C ASN A 14 -18.20 19.82 30.90
N ALA A 15 -17.49 18.69 30.99
CA ALA A 15 -16.06 18.67 30.65
C ALA A 15 -15.85 18.86 29.14
N ASP A 16 -15.09 19.88 28.72
CA ASP A 16 -14.70 20.16 27.33
C ASP A 16 -13.45 19.38 26.86
N VAL A 17 -12.64 18.92 27.81
CA VAL A 17 -11.40 18.15 27.61
C VAL A 17 -11.35 17.04 28.65
N CYS A 18 -10.94 15.83 28.24
CA CYS A 18 -10.75 14.72 29.16
C CYS A 18 -9.46 14.88 29.97
N ILE A 19 -9.58 14.92 31.30
CA ILE A 19 -8.43 14.97 32.22
C ILE A 19 -7.54 13.71 32.20
N GLY A 20 -8.04 12.60 31.62
CA GLY A 20 -7.32 11.33 31.56
C GLY A 20 -6.36 11.20 30.38
N CYS A 21 -6.73 11.72 29.21
CA CYS A 21 -5.96 11.56 27.97
C CYS A 21 -5.82 12.85 27.14
N GLY A 22 -6.37 13.97 27.58
CA GLY A 22 -6.27 15.27 26.89
C GLY A 22 -7.15 15.43 25.64
N CYS A 23 -7.98 14.45 25.29
CA CYS A 23 -8.84 14.55 24.11
C CYS A 23 -9.98 15.58 24.31
N SER A 24 -10.33 16.31 23.26
CA SER A 24 -11.53 17.15 23.25
C SER A 24 -12.80 16.29 23.33
N THR A 25 -13.69 16.63 24.26
CA THR A 25 -14.98 15.92 24.44
C THR A 25 -16.08 16.47 23.50
N ARG A 26 -15.83 17.63 22.85
CA ARG A 26 -16.75 18.25 21.88
C ARG A 26 -16.90 17.45 20.60
N VAL A 27 -15.97 16.54 20.31
CA VAL A 27 -16.00 15.60 19.17
C VAL A 27 -17.15 14.57 19.29
N LEU A 28 -17.88 14.57 20.40
CA LEU A 28 -19.05 13.70 20.62
C LEU A 28 -20.37 14.25 20.05
N ASN A 29 -20.40 15.51 19.59
CA ASN A 29 -21.60 16.15 19.03
C ASN A 29 -21.27 16.80 17.68
N THR A 30 -20.97 16.00 16.66
CA THR A 30 -20.96 16.49 15.27
C THR A 30 -22.02 15.75 14.48
N SER A 31 -23.14 16.43 14.25
CA SER A 31 -24.16 16.04 13.27
C SER A 31 -23.48 15.81 11.92
N GLY A 32 -23.53 14.57 11.43
CA GLY A 32 -22.92 14.17 10.16
C GLY A 32 -21.95 12.98 10.22
N ARG A 33 -21.72 12.37 11.39
CA ARG A 33 -20.99 11.10 11.49
C ARG A 33 -21.93 9.93 11.70
N GLU A 34 -21.61 8.80 11.08
CA GLU A 34 -22.29 7.52 11.26
C GLU A 34 -22.32 7.16 12.75
N THR A 35 -23.49 6.73 13.24
CA THR A 35 -23.72 6.34 14.62
C THR A 35 -24.08 4.86 14.70
N VAL A 36 -23.72 4.22 15.81
CA VAL A 36 -24.03 2.82 16.09
C VAL A 36 -24.68 2.70 17.46
N PHE A 37 -25.39 1.60 17.72
CA PHE A 37 -25.97 1.34 19.04
C PHE A 37 -25.01 0.50 19.88
N CYS A 38 -24.77 0.93 21.11
CA CYS A 38 -24.00 0.16 22.07
C CYS A 38 -24.69 -1.18 22.38
N THR A 39 -23.99 -2.29 22.16
CA THR A 39 -24.52 -3.65 22.42
C THR A 39 -24.77 -3.95 23.90
N HIS A 40 -24.24 -3.13 24.80
CA HIS A 40 -24.35 -3.31 26.25
C HIS A 40 -25.47 -2.49 26.90
N CYS A 41 -25.71 -1.25 26.43
CA CYS A 41 -26.70 -0.35 27.04
C CYS A 41 -27.77 0.15 26.06
N GLY A 42 -27.70 -0.22 24.78
CA GLY A 42 -28.69 0.13 23.76
C GLY A 42 -28.72 1.60 23.34
N LYS A 43 -27.84 2.45 23.89
CA LYS A 43 -27.77 3.87 23.54
C LYS A 43 -26.92 4.11 22.29
N GLU A 44 -27.33 5.12 21.52
CA GLU A 44 -26.59 5.60 20.36
C GLU A 44 -25.23 6.18 20.77
N ILE A 45 -24.21 5.85 20.00
CA ILE A 45 -22.82 6.29 20.18
C ILE A 45 -22.18 6.57 18.80
N PRO A 46 -21.12 7.40 18.74
CA PRO A 46 -20.37 7.59 17.51
C PRO A 46 -19.77 6.27 17.00
N ALA A 47 -19.81 6.00 15.69
CA ALA A 47 -19.29 4.75 15.11
C ALA A 47 -17.80 4.51 15.40
N GLN A 48 -17.03 5.58 15.60
CA GLN A 48 -15.59 5.55 15.91
C GLN A 48 -15.27 5.59 17.41
N ALA A 49 -16.26 5.48 18.29
CA ALA A 49 -16.01 5.48 19.74
C ALA A 49 -15.40 4.15 20.19
N ALA A 50 -14.21 4.16 20.79
CA ALA A 50 -13.58 2.96 21.36
C ALA A 50 -14.26 2.51 22.68
N VAL A 51 -14.92 3.44 23.36
CA VAL A 51 -15.67 3.20 24.60
C VAL A 51 -17.04 3.86 24.51
N CYS A 52 -18.08 3.17 24.99
CA CYS A 52 -19.43 3.71 25.06
C CYS A 52 -19.46 4.84 26.08
N VAL A 53 -19.76 6.06 25.63
CA VAL A 53 -19.83 7.26 26.49
C VAL A 53 -20.93 7.19 27.55
N ASN A 54 -21.89 6.28 27.39
CA ASN A 54 -23.06 6.18 28.27
C ASN A 54 -22.95 5.08 29.33
N CYS A 55 -22.13 4.05 29.13
CA CYS A 55 -22.01 2.94 30.07
C CYS A 55 -20.58 2.46 30.30
N GLY A 56 -19.59 3.03 29.63
CA GLY A 56 -18.17 2.73 29.85
C GLY A 56 -17.69 1.40 29.29
N CYS A 57 -18.53 0.63 28.58
CA CYS A 57 -18.09 -0.63 27.97
C CYS A 57 -17.19 -0.37 26.75
N ALA A 58 -16.20 -1.22 26.53
CA ALA A 58 -15.43 -1.22 25.29
C ALA A 58 -16.35 -1.49 24.10
N VAL A 59 -16.19 -0.72 23.04
CA VAL A 59 -16.96 -0.86 21.80
C VAL A 59 -16.03 -1.51 20.79
N LYS A 60 -16.44 -2.67 20.26
CA LYS A 60 -15.75 -3.30 19.14
C LYS A 60 -16.13 -2.54 17.87
N THR A 61 -15.41 -1.46 17.57
CA THR A 61 -15.60 -0.75 16.30
C THR A 61 -15.01 -1.60 15.18
N ASN A 62 -15.85 -2.12 14.29
CA ASN A 62 -15.40 -2.73 13.03
C ASN A 62 -14.81 -1.70 12.05
N PHE A 63 -14.82 -0.42 12.44
CA PHE A 63 -14.17 0.71 11.76
C PHE A 63 -12.90 1.16 12.48
N ALA A 64 -12.12 0.21 13.02
CA ALA A 64 -10.69 0.33 12.82
C ALA A 64 -10.46 0.26 11.30
N ALA A 65 -10.69 1.40 10.63
CA ALA A 65 -9.95 1.68 9.42
C ALA A 65 -8.51 1.37 9.78
N GLU A 66 -7.98 0.32 9.17
CA GLU A 66 -6.58 -0.03 9.17
C GLU A 66 -5.83 1.11 8.48
N GLU A 67 -5.71 2.24 9.17
CA GLU A 67 -4.49 3.04 9.15
C GLU A 67 -3.54 2.42 10.20
N SER A 68 -3.36 1.10 10.10
CA SER A 68 -2.17 0.49 10.66
C SER A 68 -1.04 1.04 9.81
N ALA A 69 -0.23 1.93 10.38
CA ALA A 69 1.00 2.37 9.75
C ALA A 69 1.70 1.12 9.20
N LYS A 70 1.74 0.96 7.87
CA LYS A 70 2.33 -0.21 7.24
C LYS A 70 3.77 -0.27 7.73
N THR A 71 4.10 -1.31 8.49
CA THR A 71 5.47 -1.48 8.98
C THR A 71 6.41 -1.60 7.77
N PRO A 72 7.68 -1.17 7.90
CA PRO A 72 8.63 -1.26 6.79
C PRO A 72 8.73 -2.68 6.19
N GLU A 73 8.65 -3.72 7.02
CA GLU A 73 8.63 -5.11 6.55
C GLU A 73 7.39 -5.48 5.72
N THR A 74 6.21 -4.98 6.10
CA THR A 74 4.97 -5.21 5.32
C THR A 74 5.01 -4.48 3.99
N LEU A 75 5.63 -3.31 3.91
CA LEU A 75 5.85 -2.57 2.66
C LEU A 75 6.76 -3.33 1.69
N LEU A 76 7.81 -3.99 2.18
CA LEU A 76 8.68 -4.84 1.35
C LEU A 76 7.93 -6.04 0.78
N LYS A 77 7.11 -6.70 1.61
CA LYS A 77 6.26 -7.81 1.15
C LYS A 77 5.26 -7.34 0.10
N ASP A 78 4.57 -6.23 0.34
CA ASP A 78 3.61 -5.62 -0.59
C ASP A 78 4.29 -5.25 -1.93
N LEU A 79 5.49 -4.66 -1.88
CA LEU A 79 6.29 -4.37 -3.08
C LEU A 79 6.68 -5.65 -3.83
N SER A 80 7.19 -6.67 -3.14
CA SER A 80 7.53 -7.97 -3.73
C SER A 80 6.32 -8.60 -4.44
N GLU A 81 5.15 -8.60 -3.81
CA GLU A 81 3.92 -9.16 -4.38
C GLU A 81 3.49 -8.41 -5.64
N LYS A 82 3.50 -7.08 -5.60
CA LYS A 82 3.20 -6.25 -6.77
C LYS A 82 4.19 -6.45 -7.91
N MET A 83 5.48 -6.64 -7.62
CA MET A 83 6.48 -6.98 -8.63
C MET A 83 6.22 -8.36 -9.27
N LYS A 84 5.76 -9.36 -8.50
CA LYS A 84 5.34 -10.66 -9.07
C LYS A 84 4.14 -10.50 -10.01
N ILE A 85 3.16 -9.70 -9.63
CA ILE A 85 2.01 -9.39 -10.49
C ILE A 85 2.48 -8.70 -11.78
N ASN A 86 3.38 -7.72 -11.68
CA ASN A 86 3.96 -7.04 -12.86
C ASN A 86 4.62 -8.04 -13.81
N ALA A 87 5.38 -8.98 -13.26
CA ALA A 87 6.02 -10.00 -14.06
C ALA A 87 5.02 -10.90 -14.78
N ILE A 88 3.94 -11.31 -14.11
CA ILE A 88 2.88 -12.11 -14.73
C ILE A 88 2.25 -11.34 -15.89
N ILE A 89 1.97 -10.04 -15.71
CA ILE A 89 1.44 -9.18 -16.78
C ILE A 89 2.36 -9.21 -18.00
N TRP A 90 3.68 -9.01 -17.82
CA TRP A 90 4.64 -9.05 -18.92
C TRP A 90 4.72 -10.41 -19.61
N LEU A 91 4.67 -11.51 -18.86
CA LEU A 91 4.67 -12.86 -19.42
C LEU A 91 3.39 -13.16 -20.21
N CYS A 92 2.23 -12.67 -19.75
CA CYS A 92 0.98 -12.77 -20.51
C CYS A 92 1.05 -11.97 -21.82
N ILE A 93 1.55 -10.73 -21.78
CA ILE A 93 1.75 -9.90 -22.98
C ILE A 93 2.70 -10.59 -23.96
N ALA A 94 3.82 -11.13 -23.44
CA ALA A 94 4.78 -11.85 -24.26
C ALA A 94 4.17 -13.07 -24.95
N GLY A 95 3.37 -13.87 -24.23
CA GLY A 95 2.69 -15.03 -24.80
C GLY A 95 1.76 -14.64 -25.96
N VAL A 96 0.96 -13.59 -25.78
CA VAL A 96 0.08 -13.07 -26.83
C VAL A 96 0.89 -12.57 -28.03
N GLN A 97 1.98 -11.83 -27.80
CA GLN A 97 2.82 -11.30 -28.88
C GLN A 97 3.58 -12.38 -29.66
N ILE A 98 4.06 -13.43 -28.99
CA ILE A 98 4.73 -14.55 -29.66
C ILE A 98 3.73 -15.34 -30.50
N ILE A 99 2.54 -15.65 -29.97
CA ILE A 99 1.48 -16.33 -30.72
C ILE A 99 1.07 -15.50 -31.94
N ALA A 100 0.79 -14.21 -31.75
CA ALA A 100 0.49 -13.29 -32.85
C ALA A 100 1.66 -13.20 -33.85
N GLY A 101 2.89 -13.25 -33.37
CA GLY A 101 4.09 -13.24 -34.19
C GLY A 101 4.21 -14.46 -35.10
N ILE A 102 3.86 -15.65 -34.58
CA ILE A 102 3.88 -16.90 -35.35
C ILE A 102 2.81 -16.91 -36.45
N TYR A 103 1.59 -16.42 -36.17
CA TYR A 103 0.45 -16.55 -37.08
C TYR A 103 0.15 -15.32 -37.95
N LEU A 104 0.57 -14.12 -37.54
CA LEU A 104 0.26 -12.87 -38.25
C LEU A 104 1.51 -12.19 -38.81
N TYR A 105 2.42 -11.75 -37.92
CA TYR A 105 3.60 -10.96 -38.31
C TYR A 105 4.81 -11.31 -37.44
N TRP A 106 5.79 -12.02 -38.00
CA TRP A 106 6.98 -12.52 -37.27
C TRP A 106 7.76 -11.45 -36.51
N ILE A 107 7.69 -10.17 -36.94
CA ILE A 107 8.33 -9.05 -36.26
C ILE A 107 7.84 -8.86 -34.81
N LEU A 108 6.64 -9.34 -34.46
CA LEU A 108 6.06 -9.27 -33.11
C LEU A 108 6.73 -10.24 -32.12
N ILE A 109 7.51 -11.21 -32.60
CA ILE A 109 8.26 -12.13 -31.76
C ILE A 109 9.34 -11.38 -30.97
N ILE A 110 9.96 -10.35 -31.57
CA ILE A 110 11.01 -9.54 -30.93
C ILE A 110 10.49 -8.84 -29.66
N PRO A 111 9.40 -8.03 -29.70
CA PRO A 111 8.78 -7.48 -28.49
C PRO A 111 8.39 -8.56 -27.49
N GLY A 112 7.88 -9.70 -27.98
CA GLY A 112 7.51 -10.82 -27.12
C GLY A 112 8.68 -11.31 -26.28
N VAL A 113 9.86 -11.50 -26.88
CA VAL A 113 11.09 -11.88 -26.17
C VAL A 113 11.51 -10.80 -25.17
N LEU A 114 11.46 -9.51 -25.54
CA LEU A 114 11.79 -8.42 -24.61
C LEU A 114 10.85 -8.38 -23.40
N ASN A 115 9.58 -8.71 -23.58
CA ASN A 115 8.61 -8.81 -22.50
C ASN A 115 8.82 -10.05 -21.62
N ILE A 116 9.30 -11.17 -22.16
CA ILE A 116 9.78 -12.30 -21.35
C ILE A 116 10.93 -11.86 -20.46
N ILE A 117 11.93 -11.19 -21.03
CA ILE A 117 13.10 -10.72 -20.27
C ILE A 117 12.65 -9.77 -19.16
N SER A 118 11.77 -8.83 -19.46
CA SER A 118 11.19 -7.90 -18.48
C SER A 118 10.48 -8.62 -17.35
N GLY A 119 9.62 -9.59 -17.67
CA GLY A 119 8.95 -10.41 -16.65
C GLY A 119 9.92 -11.21 -15.78
N ILE A 120 10.97 -11.80 -16.35
CA ILE A 120 11.99 -12.53 -15.59
C ILE A 120 12.78 -11.59 -14.67
N MET A 121 13.16 -10.40 -15.16
CA MET A 121 13.85 -9.39 -14.35
C MET A 121 12.99 -8.94 -13.15
N ASP A 122 11.69 -8.74 -13.38
CA ASP A 122 10.75 -8.37 -12.32
C ASP A 122 10.56 -9.48 -11.29
N LEU A 123 10.48 -10.75 -11.72
CA LEU A 123 10.46 -11.89 -10.79
C LEU A 123 11.73 -11.99 -9.96
N LYS A 124 12.90 -11.80 -10.57
CA LYS A 124 14.18 -11.81 -9.85
C LYS A 124 14.20 -10.69 -8.81
N TYR A 125 13.85 -9.48 -9.22
CA TYR A 125 13.80 -8.33 -8.32
C TYR A 125 12.79 -8.50 -7.18
N SER A 126 11.64 -9.14 -7.44
CA SER A 126 10.64 -9.43 -6.39
C SER A 126 11.19 -10.28 -5.25
N LYS A 127 12.18 -11.13 -5.51
CA LYS A 127 12.83 -11.97 -4.51
C LYS A 127 13.99 -11.21 -3.85
N GLU A 128 14.77 -10.51 -4.66
CA GLU A 128 15.93 -9.74 -4.20
C GLU A 128 15.55 -8.65 -3.19
N VAL A 129 14.43 -7.96 -3.42
CA VAL A 129 14.01 -6.86 -2.55
C VAL A 129 13.71 -7.29 -1.11
N LEU A 130 13.41 -8.58 -0.89
CA LEU A 130 13.15 -9.13 0.45
C LEU A 130 14.44 -9.44 1.23
N THR A 131 15.55 -9.71 0.53
CA THR A 131 16.82 -10.09 1.16
C THR A 131 17.85 -8.96 1.11
N ASN A 132 17.73 -8.06 0.15
CA ASN A 132 18.65 -6.95 -0.09
C ASN A 132 17.89 -5.68 -0.51
N PRO A 133 17.21 -4.99 0.42
CA PRO A 133 16.39 -3.81 0.14
C PRO A 133 17.23 -2.55 -0.07
N VAL A 134 18.19 -2.58 -0.99
CA VAL A 134 19.11 -1.46 -1.27
C VAL A 134 18.81 -0.87 -2.64
N GLY A 135 18.69 0.47 -2.73
CA GLY A 135 18.50 1.18 -4.00
C GLY A 135 17.08 1.12 -4.56
N ILE A 136 16.08 0.75 -3.75
CA ILE A 136 14.67 0.65 -4.18
C ILE A 136 14.19 2.00 -4.71
N VAL A 137 14.29 3.07 -3.92
CA VAL A 137 13.82 4.40 -4.31
C VAL A 137 14.51 4.87 -5.60
N LYS A 138 15.84 4.73 -5.68
CA LYS A 138 16.63 5.10 -6.85
C LYS A 138 16.18 4.39 -8.14
N LYS A 139 15.71 3.14 -8.03
CA LYS A 139 15.17 2.39 -9.18
C LYS A 139 13.85 2.95 -9.70
N PHE A 140 12.96 3.42 -8.82
CA PHE A 140 11.59 3.84 -9.17
C PHE A 140 11.40 5.36 -9.31
N GLU A 141 12.36 6.15 -8.84
CA GLU A 141 12.36 7.60 -8.96
C GLU A 141 12.27 8.10 -10.42
N PRO A 142 13.10 7.61 -11.38
CA PRO A 142 13.08 8.11 -12.74
C PRO A 142 11.81 7.71 -13.51
N LEU A 143 11.20 8.68 -14.19
CA LEU A 143 9.99 8.51 -15.02
C LEU A 143 10.28 8.15 -16.48
N VAL A 144 11.53 8.34 -16.94
CA VAL A 144 11.89 8.22 -18.36
C VAL A 144 11.63 6.81 -18.91
N SER A 145 12.13 5.77 -18.22
CA SER A 145 12.00 4.38 -18.69
C SER A 145 10.53 3.89 -18.76
N PRO A 146 9.69 4.15 -17.74
CA PRO A 146 8.26 3.82 -17.81
C PRO A 146 7.50 4.55 -18.93
N ILE A 147 7.81 5.82 -19.18
CA ILE A 147 7.17 6.61 -20.25
C ILE A 147 7.53 6.04 -21.63
N ILE A 148 8.80 5.70 -21.85
CA ILE A 148 9.25 5.07 -23.10
C ILE A 148 8.55 3.73 -23.31
N THR A 149 8.50 2.90 -22.26
CA THR A 149 7.84 1.59 -22.28
C THR A 149 6.35 1.72 -22.60
N LEU A 150 5.67 2.71 -22.00
CA LEU A 150 4.25 2.98 -22.29
C LEU A 150 4.04 3.40 -23.75
N ALA A 151 4.86 4.31 -24.28
CA ALA A 151 4.75 4.76 -25.66
C ALA A 151 4.96 3.60 -26.65
N TYR A 152 5.99 2.79 -26.44
CA TYR A 152 6.27 1.60 -27.25
C TYR A 152 5.12 0.58 -27.20
N ASN A 153 4.63 0.25 -26.00
CA ASN A 153 3.57 -0.72 -25.82
C ASN A 153 2.20 -0.21 -26.25
N ALA A 154 1.95 1.10 -26.25
CA ALA A 154 0.73 1.66 -26.82
C ALA A 154 0.68 1.47 -28.35
N VAL A 155 1.82 1.61 -29.03
CA VAL A 155 1.91 1.46 -30.50
C VAL A 155 1.86 -0.01 -30.91
N ILE A 156 2.58 -0.89 -30.21
CA ILE A 156 2.79 -2.30 -30.62
C ILE A 156 1.93 -3.28 -29.82
N GLY A 157 1.68 -3.01 -28.55
CA GLY A 157 0.95 -3.90 -27.63
C GLY A 157 -0.53 -3.55 -27.45
N GLY A 158 -1.00 -2.41 -28.00
CA GLY A 158 -2.38 -1.96 -27.91
C GLY A 158 -2.87 -1.79 -26.46
N VAL A 159 -4.16 -2.06 -26.22
CA VAL A 159 -4.82 -1.87 -24.91
C VAL A 159 -4.16 -2.67 -23.79
N VAL A 160 -3.70 -3.89 -24.07
CA VAL A 160 -3.08 -4.77 -23.07
C VAL A 160 -1.72 -4.21 -22.62
N GLY A 161 -0.92 -3.71 -23.56
CA GLY A 161 0.38 -3.09 -23.26
C GLY A 161 0.26 -1.80 -22.44
N ILE A 162 -0.81 -1.03 -22.66
CA ILE A 162 -1.14 0.15 -21.86
C ILE A 162 -1.44 -0.29 -20.41
N ALA A 163 -2.31 -1.28 -20.22
CA ALA A 163 -2.71 -1.73 -18.88
C ALA A 163 -1.51 -2.14 -18.00
N GLY A 164 -0.55 -2.88 -18.55
CA GLY A 164 0.67 -3.26 -17.81
C GLY A 164 1.54 -2.06 -17.43
N SER A 165 1.70 -1.10 -18.34
CA SER A 165 2.46 0.12 -18.08
C SER A 165 1.79 1.01 -17.02
N LEU A 166 0.45 1.06 -17.02
CA LEU A 166 -0.33 1.77 -16.00
C LEU A 166 -0.21 1.11 -14.63
N TYR A 167 -0.22 -0.22 -14.57
CA TYR A 167 -0.03 -0.96 -13.31
C TYR A 167 1.32 -0.59 -12.67
N TYR A 168 2.40 -0.59 -13.45
CA TYR A 168 3.71 -0.16 -12.97
C TYR A 168 3.68 1.26 -12.38
N LEU A 169 3.12 2.24 -13.12
CA LEU A 169 3.14 3.64 -12.73
C LEU A 169 2.24 3.93 -11.52
N PHE A 170 1.00 3.45 -11.55
CA PHE A 170 -0.02 3.82 -10.58
C PHE A 170 -0.08 2.89 -9.36
N VAL A 171 0.51 1.70 -9.42
CA VAL A 171 0.52 0.75 -8.31
C VAL A 171 1.91 0.63 -7.70
N ILE A 172 2.91 0.22 -8.48
CA ILE A 172 4.25 -0.10 -7.95
C ILE A 172 5.00 1.18 -7.62
N ARG A 173 5.18 2.04 -8.62
CA ARG A 173 5.92 3.29 -8.43
C ARG A 173 5.22 4.17 -7.39
N LYS A 174 3.89 4.29 -7.46
CA LYS A 174 3.11 5.01 -6.46
C LYS A 174 3.36 4.48 -5.04
N LEU A 175 3.32 3.15 -4.83
CA LEU A 175 3.63 2.55 -3.53
C LEU A 175 5.02 2.98 -3.03
N VAL A 176 6.05 2.91 -3.88
CA VAL A 176 7.43 3.25 -3.50
C VAL A 176 7.57 4.72 -3.17
N MET A 177 7.00 5.60 -4.01
CA MET A 177 7.14 7.04 -3.83
C MET A 177 6.30 7.58 -2.66
N ASP A 178 5.10 7.04 -2.42
CA ASP A 178 4.25 7.41 -1.28
C ASP A 178 4.88 6.97 0.05
N ASN A 179 5.72 5.94 0.05
CA ASN A 179 6.39 5.39 1.24
C ASN A 179 7.92 5.58 1.20
N ARG A 180 8.41 6.61 0.50
CA ARG A 180 9.85 6.84 0.26
C ARG A 180 10.68 6.78 1.53
N ALA A 181 10.25 7.48 2.58
CA ALA A 181 10.96 7.56 3.86
C ALA A 181 11.14 6.17 4.51
N ALA A 182 10.12 5.31 4.44
CA ALA A 182 10.20 3.95 4.99
C ALA A 182 11.17 3.07 4.20
N PHE A 183 11.21 3.22 2.87
CA PHE A 183 12.18 2.51 2.03
C PHE A 183 13.62 3.01 2.23
N ASP A 184 13.81 4.32 2.44
CA ASP A 184 15.12 4.90 2.78
C ASP A 184 15.62 4.38 4.15
N GLU A 185 14.73 4.29 5.14
CA GLU A 185 15.05 3.73 6.47
C GLU A 185 15.47 2.25 6.39
N LEU A 186 14.74 1.43 5.62
CA LEU A 186 15.09 0.03 5.38
C LEU A 186 16.48 -0.12 4.76
N GLU A 187 16.82 0.73 3.80
CA GLU A 187 18.14 0.74 3.17
C GLU A 187 19.24 1.10 4.17
N MET A 188 19.04 2.15 4.98
CA MET A 188 19.99 2.57 6.01
C MET A 188 20.23 1.47 7.05
N ASN A 189 19.16 0.84 7.53
CA ASN A 189 19.24 -0.26 8.49
C ASN A 189 19.99 -1.46 7.90
N CYS A 190 19.70 -1.82 6.65
CA CYS A 190 20.37 -2.92 5.95
C CYS A 190 21.88 -2.66 5.78
N ARG A 191 22.28 -1.46 5.36
CA ARG A 191 23.70 -1.07 5.24
C ARG A 191 24.42 -1.12 6.57
N THR A 192 23.82 -0.57 7.63
CA THR A 192 24.40 -0.55 8.98
C THR A 192 24.65 -1.95 9.53
N VAL A 193 23.75 -2.91 9.26
CA VAL A 193 23.93 -4.30 9.68
C VAL A 193 25.07 -4.98 8.92
N LYS A 194 25.20 -4.73 7.61
CA LYS A 194 26.30 -5.29 6.80
C LYS A 194 27.66 -4.78 7.28
N ASP A 195 27.80 -3.47 7.49
CA ASP A 195 29.06 -2.87 7.94
C ASP A 195 29.52 -3.44 9.31
N LYS A 196 28.58 -3.76 10.21
CA LYS A 196 28.88 -4.41 11.50
C LYS A 196 29.25 -5.89 11.38
N SER A 197 28.79 -6.58 10.34
CA SER A 197 29.09 -8.01 10.12
C SER A 197 30.45 -8.26 9.47
N GLU A 198 31.06 -7.21 8.90
CA GLU A 198 32.38 -7.26 8.26
C GLU A 198 33.53 -6.86 9.20
N LEU A 199 33.21 -6.48 10.45
CA LEU A 199 34.16 -6.14 11.52
C LEU A 199 34.39 -7.33 12.47
#